data_AF-A0A939AJZ6-F1
#
_entry.id   AF-A0A939AJZ6-F1
#
_cell.length_a   1.000
_cell.length_b   1.000
_cell.length_c   1.000
_cell.angle_alpha   90.00
_cell.angle_beta   90.00
_cell.angle_gamma   90.00
#
_symmetry.space_group_name_H-M   'P 1'
#
loop_
_entity.id
_entity.type
_entity.pdbx_description
1 polymer ?
#
loop_
_entity_poly.entity_id
_entity_poly.type
_entity_poly.pdbx_seq_one_letter_code
_entity_poly.pdbx_strand_id
1 'polypeptide(L)'
;MKEHLTPKSVNISVSGDVSGQIVVGNNNLVIGGVYGGIVNLVTPGKQPVFNARAKPVLLRPRAFQGLLDREDEQKTAVNALRISESLSISGEDGLGKTALMRYLAYNSPGDNFPDGIIYLSARGYSTE
;
A
#
# COMPACT_ATOMS: atom_id res chain seq x y z
N MET A 1 28.34 27.53 2.25
CA MET A 1 27.94 27.30 3.66
C MET A 1 26.83 26.27 3.67
N LYS A 2 27.09 25.04 4.15
CA LYS A 2 26.05 24.02 4.34
C LYS A 2 25.88 23.84 5.84
N GLU A 3 24.71 24.20 6.36
CA GLU A 3 24.36 24.02 7.76
C GLU A 3 24.32 22.52 8.09
N HIS A 4 25.10 22.14 9.10
CA HIS A 4 25.12 20.78 9.63
C HIS A 4 24.02 20.70 10.69
N LEU A 5 22.85 20.16 10.31
CA LEU A 5 21.76 19.89 11.24
C LEU A 5 22.23 18.82 12.24
N THR A 6 22.55 19.23 13.46
CA THR A 6 22.85 18.33 14.57
C THR A 6 21.63 17.46 14.86
N PRO A 7 21.73 16.12 14.84
CA PRO A 7 20.60 15.26 15.13
C PRO A 7 20.12 15.50 16.57
N LYS A 8 18.84 15.84 16.71
CA LYS A 8 18.18 16.03 18.00
C LYS A 8 18.27 14.73 18.78
N SER A 9 18.99 14.72 19.89
CA SER A 9 19.15 13.54 20.75
C SER A 9 17.80 13.19 21.39
N VAL A 10 17.29 11.99 21.14
CA VAL A 10 16.08 11.45 21.76
C VAL A 10 16.50 10.40 22.78
N ASN A 11 16.06 10.54 24.03
CA ASN A 11 16.28 9.56 25.09
C ASN A 11 15.00 8.72 25.24
N ILE A 12 15.12 7.40 25.12
CA ILE A 12 14.00 6.45 25.24
C ILE A 12 14.43 5.40 26.26
N SER A 13 13.66 5.24 27.34
CA SER A 13 13.85 4.18 28.34
C SER A 13 12.82 3.08 28.13
N VAL A 14 13.29 1.87 27.85
CA VAL A 14 12.44 0.66 27.79
C VAL A 14 12.81 -0.24 28.96
N SER A 15 11.83 -0.61 29.77
CA SER A 15 12.00 -1.46 30.96
C SER A 15 11.21 -2.76 30.82
N GLY A 16 11.80 -3.89 31.20
CA GLY A 16 11.19 -5.23 31.11
C GLY A 16 12.14 -6.26 30.51
N ASP A 17 11.66 -7.50 30.35
CA ASP A 17 12.37 -8.52 29.59
C ASP A 17 12.16 -8.26 28.09
N VAL A 18 13.15 -7.64 27.45
CA VAL A 18 13.10 -7.28 26.04
C VAL A 18 13.96 -8.27 25.25
N SER A 19 13.29 -9.21 24.60
CA SER A 19 13.90 -10.13 23.64
C SER A 19 13.48 -9.75 22.21
N GLY A 20 14.43 -9.72 21.27
CA GLY A 20 14.15 -9.43 19.86
C GLY A 20 14.85 -8.19 19.30
N GLN A 21 14.24 -7.56 18.29
CA GLN A 21 14.82 -6.43 17.55
C GLN A 21 14.21 -5.10 17.99
N ILE A 22 15.06 -4.10 18.27
CA ILE A 22 14.68 -2.71 18.50
C ILE A 22 15.19 -1.88 17.31
N VAL A 23 14.26 -1.21 16.61
CA VAL A 23 14.61 -0.33 15.48
C VAL A 23 14.43 1.13 15.90
N VAL A 24 15.52 1.91 15.87
CA VAL A 24 15.52 3.36 16.16
C VAL A 24 16.17 4.12 15.01
N GLY A 25 15.36 4.80 14.20
CA GLY A 25 15.83 5.49 13.00
C GLY A 25 16.50 4.53 12.03
N ASN A 26 17.81 4.71 11.80
CA ASN A 26 18.61 3.85 10.93
C ASN A 26 19.34 2.72 11.67
N ASN A 27 19.10 2.56 12.97
CA ASN A 27 19.79 1.59 13.81
C ASN A 27 18.84 0.41 14.09
N ASN A 28 19.28 -0.80 13.77
CA ASN A 28 18.61 -2.02 14.19
C ASN A 28 19.46 -2.71 15.27
N LEU A 29 18.98 -2.70 16.52
CA LEU A 29 19.61 -3.34 17.66
C LEU A 29 18.94 -4.70 17.91
N VAL A 30 19.70 -5.78 17.78
CA VAL A 30 19.22 -7.14 18.10
C VAL A 30 19.67 -7.50 19.52
N ILE A 31 18.71 -7.72 20.42
CA ILE A 31 18.93 -8.10 21.82
C ILE A 31 18.59 -9.59 21.97
N GLY A 32 19.59 -10.40 22.33
CA GLY A 32 19.43 -11.86 22.48
C GLY A 32 20.69 -12.70 22.28
N GLY A 33 21.85 -12.10 22.01
CA GLY A 33 23.13 -12.81 21.93
C GLY A 33 23.84 -12.92 23.27
N VAL A 34 24.55 -14.03 23.50
CA VAL A 34 25.38 -14.33 24.69
C VAL A 34 26.48 -13.27 24.94
N TYR A 35 26.72 -12.36 23.98
CA TYR A 35 27.78 -11.35 24.02
C TYR A 35 27.27 -9.89 24.02
N GLY A 36 26.03 -9.64 24.43
CA GLY A 36 25.43 -8.29 24.45
C GLY A 36 24.69 -7.92 23.16
N GLY A 37 24.21 -6.67 23.08
CA GLY A 37 23.39 -6.18 21.97
C GLY A 37 24.20 -5.81 20.72
N ILE A 38 23.84 -6.36 19.57
CA ILE A 38 24.50 -6.07 18.29
C ILE A 38 23.71 -4.96 17.58
N VAL A 39 24.36 -3.84 17.28
CA VAL A 39 23.78 -2.76 16.46
C VAL A 39 24.21 -2.94 15.01
N ASN A 40 23.26 -3.27 14.14
CA ASN A 40 23.48 -3.25 12.70
C ASN A 40 23.25 -1.81 12.19
N LEU A 41 24.35 -1.13 11.88
CA LEU A 41 24.35 0.17 11.21
C LEU A 41 24.20 -0.06 9.70
N VAL A 42 23.11 0.42 9.11
CA VAL A 42 23.02 0.49 7.64
C VAL A 42 24.03 1.54 7.17
N THR A 43 25.04 1.12 6.39
CA THR A 43 26.08 2.01 5.88
C THR A 43 25.46 3.19 5.12
N PRO A 44 25.84 4.45 5.41
CA PRO A 44 25.41 5.61 4.62
C PRO A 44 25.80 5.39 3.15
N GLY A 45 24.82 5.27 2.26
CA GLY A 45 25.02 4.91 0.84
C GLY A 45 24.54 3.51 0.43
N LYS A 46 24.20 2.64 1.39
CA LYS A 46 23.46 1.37 1.16
C LYS A 46 22.00 1.45 1.61
N GLN A 47 21.48 2.66 1.83
CA GLN A 47 20.07 2.85 2.08
C GLN A 47 19.29 2.44 0.82
N PRO A 48 18.20 1.67 0.95
CA PRO A 48 17.36 1.34 -0.19
C PRO A 48 16.84 2.64 -0.80
N VAL A 49 17.21 2.88 -2.06
CA VAL A 49 16.70 4.00 -2.84
C VAL A 49 15.32 3.60 -3.36
N PHE A 50 14.27 4.20 -2.80
CA PHE A 50 12.91 3.99 -3.28
C PHE A 50 12.73 4.72 -4.61
N ASN A 51 12.75 3.98 -5.71
CA ASN A 51 12.43 4.53 -7.02
C ASN A 51 10.93 4.51 -7.25
N ALA A 52 10.36 5.64 -7.66
CA ALA A 52 8.98 5.71 -8.09
C ALA A 52 8.76 4.78 -9.29
N ARG A 53 7.61 4.10 -9.35
CA ARG A 53 7.24 3.30 -10.53
C ARG A 53 7.02 4.24 -11.72
N ALA A 54 7.42 3.78 -12.91
CA ALA A 54 7.09 4.48 -14.15
C ALA A 54 5.55 4.56 -14.31
N LYS A 55 5.05 5.74 -14.62
CA LYS A 55 3.63 6.01 -14.83
C LYS A 55 3.25 5.76 -16.31
N PRO A 56 2.05 5.27 -16.62
CA PRO A 56 1.01 4.81 -15.68
C PRO A 56 1.29 3.40 -15.14
N VAL A 57 0.96 3.16 -13.87
CA VAL A 57 1.05 1.83 -13.27
C VAL A 57 -0.24 1.07 -13.57
N LEU A 58 -0.16 0.05 -14.43
CA LEU A 58 -1.32 -0.77 -14.82
C LEU A 58 -1.23 -2.16 -14.20
N LEU A 59 -1.71 -2.29 -12.96
CA LEU A 59 -1.84 -3.57 -12.26
C LEU A 59 -3.33 -3.96 -12.20
N ARG A 60 -3.92 -4.14 -13.37
CA ARG A 60 -5.35 -4.42 -13.53
C ARG A 60 -5.67 -5.90 -13.29
N PRO A 61 -6.87 -6.23 -12.80
CA PRO A 61 -7.29 -7.62 -12.71
C PRO A 61 -7.51 -8.20 -14.11
N ARG A 62 -7.54 -9.53 -14.23
CA ARG A 62 -7.97 -10.18 -15.46
C ARG A 62 -9.37 -9.67 -15.85
N ALA A 63 -9.54 -9.35 -17.14
CA ALA A 63 -10.80 -8.89 -17.71
C ALA A 63 -11.94 -9.84 -17.33
N PHE A 64 -13.05 -9.26 -16.88
CA PHE A 64 -14.32 -9.97 -16.75
C PHE A 64 -15.19 -9.51 -17.91
N GLN A 65 -15.43 -10.39 -18.87
CA GLN A 65 -16.22 -10.09 -20.07
C GLN A 65 -17.70 -10.41 -19.81
N GLY A 66 -18.61 -9.61 -20.39
CA GLY A 66 -20.04 -9.90 -20.35
C GLY A 66 -20.69 -9.75 -18.98
N LEU A 67 -20.52 -8.60 -18.32
CA LEU A 67 -21.35 -8.26 -17.16
C LEU A 67 -22.78 -8.00 -17.66
N LEU A 68 -23.74 -8.85 -17.24
CA LEU A 68 -25.14 -8.77 -17.67
C LEU A 68 -25.96 -7.97 -16.66
N ASP A 69 -26.87 -7.12 -17.15
CA ASP A 69 -27.93 -6.46 -16.38
C ASP A 69 -27.42 -5.64 -15.18
N ARG A 70 -26.36 -4.86 -15.40
CA ARG A 70 -25.71 -4.00 -14.38
C ARG A 70 -25.28 -2.64 -14.93
N GLU A 71 -25.95 -2.16 -15.96
CA GLU A 71 -25.60 -0.95 -16.70
C GLU A 71 -25.74 0.30 -15.83
N ASP A 72 -26.72 0.32 -14.92
CA ASP A 72 -26.99 1.47 -14.07
C ASP A 72 -25.98 1.59 -12.93
N GLU A 73 -25.56 0.49 -12.31
CA GLU A 73 -24.46 0.52 -11.34
C GLU A 73 -23.13 0.87 -12.01
N GLN A 74 -22.90 0.41 -13.25
CA GLN A 74 -21.74 0.81 -14.04
C GLN A 74 -21.72 2.33 -14.27
N LYS A 75 -22.83 2.92 -14.73
CA LYS A 75 -22.94 4.37 -14.94
C LYS A 75 -22.69 5.14 -13.65
N THR A 76 -23.33 4.71 -12.56
CA THR A 76 -23.18 5.35 -11.24
C THR A 76 -21.72 5.31 -10.77
N ALA A 77 -21.08 4.15 -10.88
CA ALA A 77 -19.68 3.98 -10.51
C ALA A 77 -18.74 4.83 -11.38
N VAL A 78 -18.92 4.84 -12.70
CA VAL A 78 -18.10 5.65 -13.62
C VAL A 78 -18.24 7.14 -13.33
N ASN A 79 -19.44 7.61 -12.97
CA ASN A 79 -19.66 9.01 -12.62
C ASN A 79 -18.94 9.39 -11.33
N ALA A 80 -19.05 8.56 -10.27
CA ALA A 80 -18.31 8.77 -9.02
C ALA A 80 -16.79 8.79 -9.24
N LEU A 81 -16.28 7.86 -10.06
CA LEU A 81 -14.86 7.79 -10.40
C LEU A 81 -14.37 9.01 -11.18
N ARG A 82 -15.19 9.60 -12.06
CA ARG A 82 -14.85 10.83 -12.80
C ARG A 82 -14.65 12.04 -11.88
N ILE A 83 -15.39 12.10 -10.77
CA ILE A 83 -15.26 13.18 -9.79
C ILE A 83 -14.29 12.83 -8.65
N SER A 84 -13.48 11.77 -8.82
CA SER A 84 -12.49 11.30 -7.83
C SER A 84 -13.08 10.93 -6.47
N GLU A 85 -14.32 10.45 -6.44
CA GLU A 85 -14.99 10.00 -5.24
C GLU A 85 -14.71 8.51 -4.95
N SER A 86 -14.67 8.15 -3.67
CA SER A 86 -14.57 6.75 -3.23
C SER A 86 -15.91 6.04 -3.35
N LEU A 87 -15.93 4.85 -3.94
CA LEU A 87 -17.11 4.00 -4.07
C LEU A 87 -16.99 2.73 -3.23
N SER A 88 -18.07 2.34 -2.55
CA SER A 88 -18.22 1.03 -1.91
C SER A 88 -19.37 0.26 -2.56
N ILE A 89 -19.16 -1.03 -2.83
CA ILE A 89 -20.15 -1.92 -3.44
C ILE A 89 -20.58 -2.95 -2.40
N SER A 90 -21.83 -2.88 -1.96
CA SER A 90 -22.43 -3.81 -1.01
C SER A 90 -23.52 -4.68 -1.67
N GLY A 91 -23.91 -5.75 -0.99
CA GLY A 91 -24.90 -6.71 -1.46
C GLY A 91 -24.63 -8.11 -0.92
N GLU A 92 -25.58 -9.02 -1.11
CA GLU A 92 -25.46 -10.41 -0.69
C GLU A 92 -24.29 -11.15 -1.35
N ASP A 93 -23.90 -12.26 -0.74
CA ASP A 93 -22.86 -13.13 -1.27
C ASP A 93 -23.29 -13.74 -2.61
N GLY A 94 -22.34 -13.81 -3.53
CA GLY A 94 -22.60 -14.31 -4.89
C GLY A 94 -23.17 -13.28 -5.88
N LEU A 95 -23.59 -12.07 -5.47
CA LEU A 95 -24.11 -11.01 -6.38
C LEU A 95 -23.07 -10.41 -7.35
N GLY A 96 -21.89 -11.01 -7.50
CA GLY A 96 -20.91 -10.56 -8.48
C GLY A 96 -20.26 -9.20 -8.18
N LYS A 97 -20.24 -8.75 -6.91
CA LYS A 97 -19.57 -7.51 -6.47
C LYS A 97 -18.13 -7.41 -6.99
N THR A 98 -17.38 -8.50 -6.84
CA THR A 98 -16.00 -8.63 -7.35
C THR A 98 -15.94 -8.60 -8.88
N ALA A 99 -16.94 -9.15 -9.57
CA ALA A 99 -17.01 -9.11 -11.02
C ALA A 99 -17.23 -7.67 -11.52
N LEU A 100 -18.15 -6.94 -10.89
CA LEU A 100 -18.39 -5.52 -11.18
C LEU A 100 -17.14 -4.67 -10.92
N MET A 101 -16.45 -4.81 -9.77
CA MET A 101 -15.21 -4.08 -9.52
C MET A 101 -14.11 -4.40 -10.56
N ARG A 102 -13.95 -5.67 -10.93
CA ARG A 102 -12.96 -6.08 -11.93
C ARG A 102 -13.29 -5.55 -13.32
N TYR A 103 -14.57 -5.53 -13.68
CA TYR A 103 -15.06 -4.94 -14.91
C TYR A 103 -14.73 -3.44 -14.97
N LEU A 104 -15.06 -2.70 -13.91
CA LEU A 104 -14.77 -1.27 -13.81
C LEU A 104 -13.27 -0.98 -13.89
N ALA A 105 -12.44 -1.70 -13.12
CA ALA A 105 -10.98 -1.51 -13.14
C ALA A 105 -10.34 -1.82 -14.50
N TYR A 106 -10.93 -2.74 -15.27
CA TYR A 106 -10.44 -3.08 -16.61
C TYR A 106 -10.88 -2.06 -17.67
N ASN A 107 -12.15 -1.66 -17.65
CA ASN A 107 -12.79 -0.81 -18.68
C ASN A 107 -12.79 0.69 -18.37
N SER A 108 -12.27 1.11 -17.21
CA SER A 108 -12.19 2.53 -16.88
C SER A 108 -11.35 3.30 -17.91
N PRO A 109 -11.84 4.47 -18.39
CA PRO A 109 -11.11 5.27 -19.37
C PRO A 109 -9.75 5.68 -18.80
N GLY A 110 -8.66 5.41 -19.55
CA GLY A 110 -7.31 5.77 -19.15
C GLY A 110 -7.13 7.28 -18.92
N ASP A 111 -7.91 8.10 -19.62
CA ASP A 111 -7.86 9.57 -19.52
C ASP A 111 -8.27 10.10 -18.13
N ASN A 112 -9.11 9.36 -17.40
CA ASN A 112 -9.49 9.72 -16.03
C ASN A 112 -8.42 9.33 -14.99
N PHE A 113 -7.47 8.46 -15.36
CA PHE A 113 -6.49 7.88 -14.46
C PHE A 113 -5.07 7.95 -15.05
N PRO A 114 -4.47 9.17 -15.12
CA PRO A 114 -3.15 9.36 -15.73
C PRO A 114 -2.03 8.60 -15.00
N ASP A 115 -2.21 8.33 -13.72
CA ASP A 115 -1.26 7.56 -12.90
C ASP A 115 -1.45 6.04 -13.01
N GLY A 116 -2.51 5.60 -13.67
CA GLY A 116 -2.87 4.20 -13.85
C GLY A 116 -3.86 3.67 -12.80
N ILE A 117 -4.07 2.35 -12.83
CA ILE A 117 -5.06 1.65 -12.00
C ILE A 117 -4.38 0.43 -11.38
N ILE A 118 -4.53 0.29 -10.07
CA ILE A 118 -4.01 -0.84 -9.28
C ILE A 118 -5.18 -1.58 -8.66
N TYR A 119 -5.21 -2.89 -8.85
CA TYR A 119 -6.14 -3.79 -8.18
C TYR A 119 -5.42 -4.57 -7.08
N LEU A 120 -5.88 -4.39 -5.85
CA LEU A 120 -5.41 -5.14 -4.69
C LEU A 120 -6.51 -6.11 -4.25
N SER A 121 -6.19 -7.40 -4.21
CA SER A 121 -7.09 -8.38 -3.60
C SER A 121 -6.81 -8.45 -2.09
N ALA A 122 -7.79 -8.03 -1.30
CA ALA A 122 -7.75 -8.18 0.16
C ALA A 122 -8.29 -9.54 0.64
N ARG A 123 -8.57 -10.48 -0.28
CA ARG A 123 -9.13 -11.79 0.08
C ARG A 123 -8.12 -12.55 0.95
N GLY A 124 -8.48 -12.82 2.20
CA GLY A 124 -7.63 -13.52 3.16
C GLY A 124 -6.74 -12.62 4.01
N TYR A 125 -6.84 -11.29 3.87
CA TYR A 125 -6.24 -10.36 4.81
C TYR A 125 -7.25 -10.03 5.91
N SER A 126 -6.90 -10.35 7.15
CA SER A 126 -7.58 -9.82 8.33
C SER A 126 -7.18 -8.35 8.48
N THR A 127 -8.15 -7.45 8.46
CA THR A 127 -7.97 -6.09 8.99
C THR A 127 -8.20 -6.16 10.49
N GLU A 128 -7.17 -6.56 11.23
CA GLU A 128 -7.04 -6.35 12.68
C GLU A 128 -6.20 -5.10 12.95
#